data_AF-A0A645F4J6-F1
#
_entry.id   AF-A0A645F4J6-F1
#
_cell.length_a   1.000
_cell.length_b   1.000
_cell.length_c   1.000
_cell.angle_alpha   90.00
_cell.angle_beta   90.00
_cell.angle_gamma   90.00
#
_symmetry.space_group_name_H-M   'P 1'
#
loop_
_entity.id
_entity.type
_entity.pdbx_description
1 polymer ?
#
loop_
_entity_poly.entity_id
_entity_poly.type
_entity_poly.pdbx_seq_one_letter_code
_entity_poly.pdbx_strand_id
1 'polypeptide(L)'
;MKILIRKISIVLVIFAMSLLVSAYSVKTYNMTNLKENLCTPIVGDENYSSPHYLNLDKLPKDYGYELAIKNGDVVGRWGKVYNLEKLEKFIVAYESKTLNVDDMIRITTYSIEGEPLIKDLIFTEAGLKLIVDPRRNTFVNPEDIKIDEYNVTSILIEIKNRYRTYKVKIDSNKEINLIWIDKSLNSNKAPLMK
;
A
#
# COMPACT_ATOMS: atom_id res chain seq x y z
N MET A 1 -4.99 61.94 -2.68
CA MET A 1 -3.77 61.10 -2.62
C MET A 1 -3.80 60.02 -1.51
N LYS A 2 -4.24 60.32 -0.29
CA LYS A 2 -4.30 59.34 0.83
C LYS A 2 -5.21 58.11 0.60
N ILE A 3 -6.30 58.25 -0.17
CA ILE A 3 -7.26 57.17 -0.45
C ILE A 3 -6.70 56.13 -1.44
N LEU A 4 -5.89 56.58 -2.41
CA LEU A 4 -5.30 55.71 -3.42
C LEU A 4 -4.21 54.82 -2.82
N ILE A 5 -3.39 55.38 -1.91
CA ILE A 5 -2.36 54.65 -1.16
C ILE A 5 -3.00 53.56 -0.28
N ARG A 6 -4.15 53.85 0.35
CA ARG A 6 -4.86 52.90 1.21
C ARG A 6 -5.41 51.69 0.45
N LYS A 7 -5.88 51.88 -0.80
CA LYS A 7 -6.40 50.79 -1.64
C LYS A 7 -5.27 49.90 -2.19
N ILE A 8 -4.12 50.48 -2.53
CA ILE A 8 -2.93 49.73 -2.98
C ILE A 8 -2.36 48.87 -1.84
N SER A 9 -2.32 49.38 -0.61
CA SER A 9 -1.88 48.59 0.55
C SER A 9 -2.78 47.40 0.86
N ILE A 10 -4.11 47.52 0.71
CA ILE A 10 -5.05 46.42 0.99
C ILE A 10 -4.93 45.31 -0.06
N VAL A 11 -4.77 45.66 -1.34
CA VAL A 11 -4.60 44.69 -2.44
C VAL A 11 -3.28 43.91 -2.29
N LEU A 12 -2.19 44.56 -1.84
CA LEU A 12 -0.91 43.90 -1.56
C LEU A 12 -0.99 42.88 -0.41
N VAL A 13 -1.75 43.18 0.64
CA VAL A 13 -1.92 42.27 1.80
C VAL A 13 -2.74 41.03 1.41
N ILE A 14 -3.76 41.18 0.56
CA ILE A 14 -4.56 40.04 0.06
C ILE A 14 -3.72 39.14 -0.85
N PHE A 15 -2.87 39.71 -1.72
CA PHE A 15 -1.99 38.94 -2.60
C PHE A 15 -0.89 38.18 -1.82
N ALA A 16 -0.40 38.75 -0.71
CA ALA A 16 0.56 38.09 0.19
C ALA A 16 -0.06 36.91 0.96
N MET A 17 -1.34 37.00 1.35
CA MET A 17 -2.06 35.91 2.02
C MET A 17 -2.42 34.75 1.09
N SER A 18 -2.67 35.01 -0.20
CA SER A 18 -2.89 33.93 -1.20
C SER A 18 -1.63 33.12 -1.52
N LEU A 19 -0.43 33.63 -1.23
CA LEU A 19 0.83 32.89 -1.39
C LEU A 19 1.15 32.00 -0.17
N LEU A 20 0.43 32.13 0.94
CA LEU A 20 0.66 31.38 2.18
C LEU A 20 -0.12 30.06 2.27
N VAL A 21 -1.06 29.79 1.35
CA VAL A 21 -1.85 28.54 1.36
C VAL A 21 -1.20 27.42 0.52
N SER A 22 -0.22 27.71 -0.34
CA SER A 22 0.52 26.67 -1.07
C SER A 22 1.60 25.94 -0.24
N ALA A 23 1.77 26.33 1.04
CA ALA A 23 2.79 25.79 1.94
C ALA A 23 2.21 25.08 3.19
N TYR A 24 0.90 24.82 3.24
CA TYR A 24 0.40 23.76 4.12
C TYR A 24 0.80 22.42 3.49
N SER A 25 2.01 22.00 3.83
CA SER A 25 2.60 20.73 3.49
C SER A 25 1.60 19.60 3.70
N VAL A 26 1.09 19.04 2.60
CA VAL A 26 0.94 17.60 2.52
C VAL A 26 2.31 17.06 2.95
N LYS A 27 2.35 16.33 4.06
CA LYS A 27 3.57 15.71 4.55
C LYS A 27 3.96 14.59 3.58
N THR A 28 4.49 14.97 2.43
CA THR A 28 5.18 14.08 1.51
C THR A 28 6.41 13.58 2.25
N TYR A 29 6.33 12.35 2.76
CA TYR A 29 7.55 11.66 3.17
C TYR A 29 8.47 11.61 1.95
N ASN A 30 9.70 12.08 2.13
CA ASN A 30 10.74 12.10 1.10
C ASN A 30 10.87 10.72 0.41
N MET A 31 10.32 10.61 -0.81
CA MET A 31 10.47 9.46 -1.71
C MET A 31 11.94 9.11 -1.99
N THR A 32 12.85 10.05 -1.75
CA THR A 32 14.30 9.89 -1.90
C THR A 32 14.91 8.88 -0.94
N ASN A 33 14.42 8.77 0.31
CA ASN A 33 14.92 7.76 1.26
C ASN A 33 14.50 6.32 0.90
N LEU A 34 13.41 6.15 0.13
CA LEU A 34 13.02 4.85 -0.41
C LEU A 34 13.91 4.46 -1.61
N LYS A 35 14.23 5.43 -2.47
CA LYS A 35 15.15 5.25 -3.60
C LYS A 35 16.59 4.95 -3.16
N GLU A 36 17.09 5.58 -2.09
CA GLU A 36 18.45 5.35 -1.60
C GLU A 36 18.65 3.98 -0.94
N ASN A 37 17.58 3.34 -0.44
CA ASN A 37 17.64 1.97 0.10
C ASN A 37 17.37 0.87 -0.95
N LEU A 38 17.12 1.25 -2.21
CA LEU A 38 17.11 0.36 -3.37
C LEU A 38 18.48 0.48 -4.06
N CYS A 39 19.48 -0.20 -3.50
CA CYS A 39 20.79 -0.32 -4.14
C CYS A 39 20.69 -1.20 -5.39
N THR A 40 21.10 -0.62 -6.52
CA THR A 40 21.45 -1.14 -7.85
C THR A 40 20.56 -2.21 -8.51
N PRO A 41 20.29 -2.07 -9.83
CA PRO A 41 19.70 -3.17 -10.59
C PRO A 41 20.73 -4.30 -10.61
N ILE A 42 20.43 -5.40 -9.92
CA ILE A 42 21.11 -6.67 -10.19
C ILE A 42 20.70 -7.05 -11.61
N VAL A 43 21.62 -6.84 -12.56
CA VAL A 43 21.61 -7.51 -13.86
C VAL A 43 21.80 -8.99 -13.54
N GLY A 44 20.70 -9.74 -13.55
CA GLY A 44 20.65 -11.16 -13.23
C GLY A 44 19.21 -11.67 -13.26
N ASP A 45 18.91 -12.43 -14.30
CA ASP A 45 17.66 -13.10 -14.67
C ASP A 45 16.50 -12.24 -15.18
N GLU A 46 16.64 -11.95 -16.48
CA GLU A 46 15.57 -11.80 -17.46
C GLU A 46 14.67 -13.04 -17.51
N ASN A 47 13.80 -13.21 -16.50
CA ASN A 47 12.53 -13.98 -16.53
C ASN A 47 11.79 -13.89 -15.18
N TYR A 48 11.49 -12.70 -14.69
CA TYR A 48 10.41 -12.53 -13.69
C TYR A 48 9.05 -12.62 -14.41
N SER A 49 8.70 -13.82 -14.89
CA SER A 49 7.30 -14.15 -15.10
C SER A 49 6.63 -14.02 -13.75
N SER A 50 5.75 -13.02 -13.62
CA SER A 50 4.86 -12.88 -12.46
C SER A 50 4.33 -14.27 -12.11
N PRO A 51 4.52 -14.79 -10.88
CA PRO A 51 3.82 -15.99 -10.48
C PRO A 51 2.35 -15.63 -10.56
N HIS A 52 1.67 -16.12 -11.59
CA HIS A 52 0.25 -15.88 -11.77
C HIS A 52 -0.43 -16.42 -10.51
N TYR A 53 -0.95 -15.52 -9.67
CA TYR A 53 -1.62 -15.94 -8.45
C TYR A 53 -2.75 -16.89 -8.84
N LEU A 54 -2.94 -17.94 -8.05
CA LEU A 54 -4.11 -18.77 -8.19
C LEU A 54 -5.35 -17.90 -7.97
N ASN A 55 -6.39 -18.09 -8.78
CA ASN A 55 -7.69 -17.50 -8.53
C ASN A 55 -8.13 -17.81 -7.08
N LEU A 56 -8.79 -16.86 -6.42
CA LEU A 56 -9.19 -16.97 -5.02
C LEU A 56 -10.00 -18.25 -4.71
N ASP A 57 -10.81 -18.71 -5.68
CA ASP A 57 -11.61 -19.93 -5.56
C ASP A 57 -10.78 -21.22 -5.57
N LYS A 58 -9.55 -21.16 -6.08
CA LYS A 58 -8.64 -22.30 -6.17
C LYS A 58 -7.70 -22.40 -4.97
N LEU A 59 -7.70 -21.42 -4.07
CA LEU A 59 -6.90 -21.50 -2.86
C LEU A 59 -7.49 -22.54 -1.89
N PRO A 60 -6.66 -23.33 -1.20
CA PRO A 60 -7.15 -24.32 -0.25
C PRO A 60 -7.89 -23.66 0.93
N LYS A 61 -8.73 -24.43 1.63
CA LYS A 61 -9.49 -23.92 2.78
C LYS A 61 -8.56 -23.55 3.95
N ASP A 62 -7.55 -24.37 4.17
CA ASP A 62 -6.46 -24.20 5.13
C ASP A 62 -5.30 -23.38 4.52
N TYR A 63 -5.61 -22.17 4.04
CA TYR A 63 -4.59 -21.29 3.47
C TYR A 63 -3.73 -20.66 4.57
N GLY A 64 -2.76 -21.42 5.06
CA GLY A 64 -1.84 -21.03 6.14
C GLY A 64 -0.72 -20.10 5.68
N TYR A 65 -0.08 -19.43 6.65
CA TYR A 65 0.90 -18.38 6.35
C TYR A 65 2.17 -18.90 5.67
N GLU A 66 2.65 -20.12 5.97
CA GLU A 66 3.80 -20.68 5.25
C GLU A 66 3.47 -20.88 3.75
N LEU A 67 2.26 -21.34 3.45
CA LEU A 67 1.79 -21.53 2.09
C LEU A 67 1.63 -20.18 1.38
N ALA A 68 1.05 -19.18 2.04
CA ALA A 68 0.93 -17.83 1.48
C ALA A 68 2.31 -17.20 1.18
N ILE A 69 3.29 -17.36 2.07
CA ILE A 69 4.67 -16.90 1.83
C ILE A 69 5.26 -17.61 0.61
N LYS A 70 5.10 -18.93 0.51
CA LYS A 70 5.61 -19.75 -0.61
C LYS A 70 4.95 -19.38 -1.94
N ASN A 71 3.65 -19.07 -1.92
CA ASN A 71 2.91 -18.58 -3.09
C ASN A 71 3.30 -17.15 -3.47
N GLY A 72 4.09 -16.48 -2.64
CA GLY A 72 4.62 -15.16 -2.93
C GLY A 72 3.68 -14.02 -2.52
N ASP A 73 2.68 -14.28 -1.69
CA ASP A 73 1.84 -13.25 -1.11
C ASP A 73 2.69 -12.31 -0.23
N VAL A 74 2.25 -11.07 -0.08
CA VAL A 74 2.72 -10.16 0.96
C VAL A 74 2.01 -10.56 2.26
N VAL A 75 2.73 -11.20 3.17
CA VAL A 75 2.11 -11.85 4.33
C VAL A 75 2.31 -11.04 5.59
N GLY A 76 1.22 -10.68 6.26
CA GLY A 76 1.24 -9.99 7.56
C GLY A 76 0.79 -10.90 8.70
N ARG A 77 1.63 -11.05 9.72
CA ARG A 77 1.30 -11.83 10.92
C ARG A 77 1.89 -11.16 12.16
N TRP A 78 1.00 -10.65 13.02
CA TRP A 78 1.35 -10.03 14.30
C TRP A 78 2.45 -8.96 14.19
N GLY A 79 2.39 -8.14 13.15
CA GLY A 79 3.34 -7.05 12.89
C GLY A 79 4.62 -7.47 12.17
N LYS A 80 4.88 -8.76 12.01
CA LYS A 80 5.92 -9.26 11.09
C LYS A 80 5.36 -9.34 9.68
N VAL A 81 6.15 -8.88 8.71
CA VAL A 81 5.77 -8.94 7.29
C VAL A 81 6.81 -9.69 6.47
N TYR A 82 6.31 -10.53 5.55
CA TYR A 82 7.10 -11.26 4.58
C TYR A 82 6.78 -10.77 3.17
N ASN A 83 7.76 -10.86 2.27
CA ASN A 83 7.67 -10.40 0.88
C ASN A 83 7.26 -8.92 0.75
N LEU A 84 7.61 -8.07 1.74
CA LEU A 84 7.26 -6.64 1.75
C LEU A 84 7.75 -5.92 0.49
N GLU A 85 8.91 -6.32 -0.02
CA GLU A 85 9.50 -5.76 -1.22
C GLU A 85 8.58 -5.85 -2.45
N LYS A 86 7.66 -6.82 -2.51
CA LYS A 86 6.68 -6.90 -3.59
C LYS A 86 5.64 -5.78 -3.51
N LEU A 87 5.14 -5.50 -2.31
CA LEU A 87 4.22 -4.37 -2.09
C LEU A 87 4.91 -3.04 -2.40
N GLU A 88 6.14 -2.85 -1.92
CA GLU A 88 6.89 -1.61 -2.18
C GLU A 88 7.19 -1.43 -3.68
N LYS A 89 7.60 -2.49 -4.38
CA LYS A 89 7.80 -2.45 -5.84
C LYS A 89 6.50 -2.16 -6.60
N PHE A 90 5.38 -2.77 -6.22
CA PHE A 90 4.08 -2.51 -6.84
C PHE A 90 3.66 -1.05 -6.67
N ILE A 91 3.82 -0.48 -5.48
CA ILE A 91 3.51 0.94 -5.20
C ILE A 91 4.40 1.86 -6.05
N VAL A 92 5.70 1.60 -6.09
CA VAL A 92 6.64 2.41 -6.90
C VAL A 92 6.27 2.34 -8.38
N ALA A 93 5.93 1.15 -8.89
CA ALA A 93 5.51 0.98 -10.28
C ALA A 93 4.17 1.68 -10.57
N TYR A 94 3.21 1.63 -9.64
CA TYR A 94 1.94 2.37 -9.75
C TYR A 94 2.18 3.88 -9.82
N GLU A 95 2.95 4.42 -8.88
CA GLU A 95 3.25 5.86 -8.81
C GLU A 95 4.07 6.34 -10.02
N SER A 96 4.94 5.48 -10.53
CA SER A 96 5.77 5.75 -11.72
C SER A 96 5.02 5.50 -13.03
N LYS A 97 3.77 5.02 -12.97
CA LYS A 97 2.92 4.67 -14.13
C LYS A 97 3.57 3.63 -15.06
N THR A 98 4.24 2.64 -14.46
CA THR A 98 4.91 1.54 -15.19
C THR A 98 4.27 0.18 -14.97
N LEU A 99 3.12 0.11 -14.28
CA LEU A 99 2.34 -1.12 -14.19
C LEU A 99 1.68 -1.43 -15.53
N ASN A 100 1.65 -2.71 -15.87
CA ASN A 100 0.84 -3.26 -16.96
C ASN A 100 -0.53 -3.64 -16.42
N VAL A 101 -1.55 -3.64 -17.31
CA VAL A 101 -2.86 -4.21 -16.99
C VAL A 101 -2.68 -5.64 -16.51
N ASP A 102 -3.44 -6.01 -15.49
CA ASP A 102 -3.40 -7.28 -14.76
C ASP A 102 -2.17 -7.49 -13.86
N ASP A 103 -1.25 -6.52 -13.77
CA ASP A 103 -0.26 -6.54 -12.69
C ASP A 103 -0.99 -6.52 -11.35
N MET A 104 -0.63 -7.47 -10.48
CA MET A 104 -1.29 -7.63 -9.19
C MET A 104 -0.33 -8.06 -8.08
N ILE A 105 -0.73 -7.75 -6.85
CA ILE A 105 -0.17 -8.35 -5.64
C ILE A 105 -1.28 -8.94 -4.79
N ARG A 106 -1.00 -10.08 -4.16
CA ARG A 106 -1.84 -10.64 -3.11
C ARG A 106 -1.26 -10.30 -1.75
N ILE A 107 -2.09 -9.78 -0.86
CA ILE A 107 -1.76 -9.48 0.53
C ILE A 107 -2.61 -10.38 1.41
N THR A 108 -1.97 -11.17 2.26
CA THR A 108 -2.66 -12.12 3.15
C THR A 108 -2.30 -11.81 4.59
N THR A 109 -3.29 -11.39 5.37
CA THR A 109 -3.12 -11.07 6.80
C THR A 109 -3.79 -12.12 7.68
N TYR A 110 -3.16 -12.46 8.80
CA TYR A 110 -3.66 -13.50 9.69
C TYR A 110 -4.13 -12.94 11.04
N SER A 111 -5.26 -13.47 11.54
CA SER A 111 -5.75 -13.24 12.91
C SER A 111 -4.78 -13.80 13.97
N ILE A 112 -5.11 -13.65 15.25
CA ILE A 112 -4.34 -14.28 16.34
C ILE A 112 -4.53 -15.80 16.31
N GLU A 113 -5.70 -16.24 15.85
CA GLU A 113 -6.11 -17.63 15.71
C GLU A 113 -5.60 -18.25 14.40
N GLY A 114 -5.03 -17.43 13.51
CA GLY A 114 -4.35 -17.89 12.30
C GLY A 114 -5.23 -18.00 11.07
N GLU A 115 -6.38 -17.33 11.03
CA GLU A 115 -7.23 -17.33 9.84
C GLU A 115 -6.84 -16.21 8.86
N PRO A 116 -6.83 -16.49 7.55
CA PRO A 116 -6.43 -15.52 6.55
C PRO A 116 -7.58 -14.57 6.16
N LEU A 117 -7.22 -13.31 6.01
CA LEU A 117 -7.95 -12.33 5.21
C LEU A 117 -7.09 -12.03 3.98
N ILE A 118 -7.59 -12.38 2.80
CA ILE A 118 -6.86 -12.28 1.53
C ILE A 118 -7.33 -11.04 0.79
N LYS A 119 -6.39 -10.28 0.24
CA LYS A 119 -6.66 -9.06 -0.52
C LYS A 119 -5.84 -9.05 -1.79
N ASP A 120 -6.50 -8.95 -2.93
CA ASP A 120 -5.82 -8.78 -4.22
C ASP A 120 -5.92 -7.31 -4.63
N LEU A 121 -4.76 -6.67 -4.81
CA LEU A 121 -4.66 -5.33 -5.37
C LEU A 121 -4.19 -5.47 -6.82
N ILE A 122 -5.05 -5.11 -7.76
CA ILE A 122 -4.92 -5.38 -9.19
C ILE A 122 -4.95 -4.06 -9.95
N PHE A 123 -4.03 -3.86 -10.89
CA PHE A 123 -4.08 -2.76 -11.83
C PHE A 123 -4.89 -3.14 -13.07
N THR A 124 -5.95 -2.39 -13.36
CA THR A 124 -6.86 -2.62 -14.47
C THR A 124 -6.83 -1.43 -15.42
N GLU A 125 -7.48 -1.54 -16.58
CA GLU A 125 -7.66 -0.41 -17.50
C GLU A 125 -8.36 0.80 -16.84
N ALA A 126 -9.23 0.55 -15.86
CA ALA A 126 -9.96 1.57 -15.11
C ALA A 126 -9.18 2.12 -13.89
N GLY A 127 -7.96 1.62 -13.64
CA GLY A 127 -7.14 1.95 -12.47
C GLY A 127 -7.05 0.80 -11.47
N LEU A 128 -6.72 1.11 -10.22
CA LEU A 128 -6.53 0.10 -9.18
C LEU A 128 -7.87 -0.44 -8.65
N LYS A 129 -7.96 -1.77 -8.54
CA LYS A 129 -9.05 -2.49 -7.92
C LYS A 129 -8.54 -3.28 -6.72
N LEU A 130 -9.29 -3.24 -5.61
CA LEU A 130 -9.05 -4.08 -4.44
C LEU A 130 -10.16 -5.11 -4.32
N ILE A 131 -9.80 -6.39 -4.28
CA ILE A 131 -10.71 -7.50 -3.95
C ILE A 131 -10.38 -7.98 -2.55
N VAL A 132 -11.38 -8.14 -1.68
CA VAL A 132 -11.23 -8.62 -0.31
C VAL A 132 -12.01 -9.92 -0.13
N ASP A 133 -11.30 -11.00 0.18
CA ASP A 133 -11.86 -12.35 0.38
C ASP A 133 -11.71 -12.80 1.84
N PRO A 134 -12.80 -12.76 2.63
CA PRO A 134 -12.83 -13.26 3.99
C PRO A 134 -13.32 -14.71 4.10
N ARG A 135 -13.56 -15.45 3.00
CA ARG A 135 -14.24 -16.77 3.04
C ARG A 135 -13.56 -17.84 3.89
N ARG A 136 -12.28 -17.67 4.18
CA ARG A 136 -11.46 -18.58 4.98
C ARG A 136 -11.31 -18.11 6.43
N ASN A 137 -11.91 -16.97 6.77
CA ASN A 137 -11.99 -16.44 8.12
C ASN A 137 -13.22 -17.00 8.83
N THR A 138 -13.02 -17.75 9.93
CA THR A 138 -14.11 -18.45 10.62
C THR A 138 -14.88 -17.55 11.59
N PHE A 139 -14.41 -16.32 11.82
CA PHE A 139 -15.11 -15.30 12.61
C PHE A 139 -16.19 -14.54 11.83
N VAL A 140 -16.30 -14.74 10.52
CA VAL A 140 -17.39 -14.15 9.72
C VAL A 140 -18.52 -15.15 9.65
N ASN A 141 -19.74 -14.71 9.99
CA ASN A 141 -20.92 -15.56 9.84
C ASN A 141 -21.02 -16.05 8.39
N PRO A 142 -21.23 -17.35 8.13
CA PRO A 142 -21.26 -17.88 6.77
C PRO A 142 -22.24 -17.16 5.83
N GLU A 143 -23.34 -16.64 6.35
CA GLU A 143 -24.36 -15.88 5.60
C GLU A 143 -23.90 -14.46 5.23
N ASP A 144 -22.94 -13.90 5.99
CA ASP A 144 -22.37 -12.57 5.78
C ASP A 144 -21.06 -12.62 4.98
N ILE A 145 -20.53 -13.82 4.70
CA ILE A 145 -19.31 -14.00 3.93
C ILE A 145 -19.58 -13.58 2.48
N LYS A 146 -18.96 -12.47 2.09
CA LYS A 146 -18.96 -11.96 0.72
C LYS A 146 -17.57 -11.52 0.32
N ILE A 147 -17.26 -11.71 -0.96
CA ILE A 147 -16.10 -11.07 -1.57
C ILE A 147 -16.51 -9.65 -1.89
N ASP A 148 -15.80 -8.68 -1.31
CA ASP A 148 -16.02 -7.28 -1.63
C ASP A 148 -15.03 -6.82 -2.68
N GLU A 149 -15.48 -5.93 -3.58
CA GLU A 149 -14.64 -5.31 -4.60
C GLU A 149 -14.75 -3.80 -4.51
N TYR A 150 -13.61 -3.11 -4.62
CA TYR A 150 -13.53 -1.66 -4.46
C TYR A 150 -12.66 -1.03 -5.54
N ASN A 151 -13.09 0.12 -6.05
CA ASN A 151 -12.22 1.00 -6.83
C ASN A 151 -11.31 1.78 -5.87
N VAL A 152 -10.01 1.73 -6.12
CA VAL A 152 -9.00 2.40 -5.30
C VAL A 152 -8.65 3.74 -5.92
N THR A 153 -8.77 4.80 -5.13
CA THR A 153 -8.46 6.19 -5.54
C THR A 153 -7.03 6.58 -5.19
N SER A 154 -6.47 6.05 -4.10
CA SER A 154 -5.08 6.26 -3.73
C SER A 154 -4.53 5.20 -2.78
N ILE A 155 -3.21 5.07 -2.75
CA ILE A 155 -2.48 4.28 -1.75
C ILE A 155 -1.93 5.27 -0.71
N LEU A 156 -2.05 4.92 0.57
CA LEU A 156 -1.61 5.74 1.70
C LEU A 156 -0.64 4.94 2.57
N ILE A 157 0.44 5.61 3.00
CA ILE A 157 1.41 5.05 3.94
C ILE A 157 1.39 5.90 5.21
N GLU A 158 0.98 5.28 6.32
CA GLU A 158 0.90 5.93 7.62
C GLU A 158 2.03 5.45 8.53
N ILE A 159 2.77 6.38 9.12
CA ILE A 159 3.85 6.07 10.07
C ILE A 159 3.50 6.66 11.43
N LYS A 160 3.33 5.79 12.43
CA LYS A 160 3.05 6.17 13.82
C LYS A 160 3.96 5.39 14.76
N ASN A 161 4.80 6.11 15.49
CA ASN A 161 5.78 5.51 16.41
C ASN A 161 6.61 4.41 15.72
N ARG A 162 6.55 3.19 16.26
CA ARG A 162 7.22 2.00 15.71
C ARG A 162 6.45 1.31 14.57
N TYR A 163 5.26 1.78 14.21
CA TYR A 163 4.43 1.14 13.20
C TYR A 163 4.47 1.85 11.85
N ARG A 164 4.40 1.06 10.77
CA ARG A 164 4.12 1.50 9.40
C ARG A 164 2.90 0.74 8.89
N THR A 165 1.89 1.45 8.40
CA THR A 165 0.66 0.85 7.88
C THR A 165 0.45 1.28 6.44
N TYR A 166 0.19 0.30 5.56
CA TYR A 166 -0.21 0.54 4.18
C TYR A 166 -1.74 0.43 4.10
N LYS A 167 -2.36 1.43 3.49
CA LYS A 167 -3.80 1.51 3.30
C LYS A 167 -4.12 1.87 1.86
N VAL A 168 -5.35 1.62 1.47
CA VAL A 168 -5.94 2.22 0.28
C VAL A 168 -7.11 3.09 0.67
N LYS A 169 -7.34 4.13 -0.11
CA LYS A 169 -8.57 4.92 -0.09
C LYS A 169 -9.44 4.48 -1.25
N ILE A 170 -10.72 4.24 -0.99
CA ILE A 170 -11.68 3.79 -2.00
C ILE A 170 -12.58 4.94 -2.47
N ASP A 171 -13.35 4.71 -3.54
CA ASP A 171 -14.31 5.68 -4.12
C ASP A 171 -15.30 6.28 -3.10
N SER A 172 -15.75 5.51 -2.11
CA SER A 172 -16.57 5.99 -0.99
C SER A 172 -15.80 6.84 0.04
N ASN A 173 -14.54 7.20 -0.24
CA ASN A 173 -13.64 7.96 0.62
C ASN A 173 -13.26 7.25 1.93
N LYS A 174 -13.64 5.97 2.10
CA LYS A 174 -13.22 5.11 3.22
C LYS A 174 -11.78 4.63 3.04
N GLU A 175 -11.11 4.34 4.14
CA GLU A 175 -9.78 3.73 4.17
C GLU A 175 -9.87 2.24 4.50
N ILE A 176 -9.16 1.41 3.74
CA ILE A 176 -9.01 -0.02 4.02
C ILE A 176 -7.54 -0.31 4.29
N ASN A 177 -7.26 -0.92 5.45
CA ASN A 177 -5.91 -1.37 5.79
C ASN A 177 -5.51 -2.54 4.87
N LEU A 178 -4.38 -2.43 4.18
CA LEU A 178 -3.80 -3.55 3.46
C LEU A 178 -3.00 -4.43 4.45
N ILE A 179 -2.00 -3.83 5.10
CA ILE A 179 -1.08 -4.50 6.01
C ILE A 179 -0.43 -3.49 6.97
N TRP A 180 -0.05 -3.94 8.16
CA TRP A 180 0.69 -3.16 9.14
C TRP A 180 1.98 -3.87 9.56
N ILE A 181 3.00 -3.08 9.88
CA ILE A 181 4.35 -3.52 10.18
C ILE A 181 4.75 -2.96 11.54
N ASP A 182 5.27 -3.80 12.41
CA ASP A 182 6.03 -3.38 13.58
C ASP A 182 7.52 -3.31 13.23
N LYS A 183 8.10 -2.10 13.17
CA LYS A 183 9.49 -1.90 12.73
C LYS A 183 10.49 -2.67 13.60
N SER A 184 10.21 -2.88 14.89
CA SER A 184 11.13 -3.64 15.76
C SER A 184 11.17 -5.13 15.43
N LEU A 185 10.14 -5.67 14.79
CA LEU A 185 10.08 -7.08 14.38
C LEU A 185 10.65 -7.31 12.98
N ASN A 186 10.93 -6.24 12.23
CA ASN A 186 11.35 -6.28 10.83
C ASN A 186 12.70 -5.58 10.59
N SER A 187 13.44 -5.21 11.65
CA SER A 187 14.72 -4.48 11.57
C SER A 187 15.95 -5.33 11.24
N ASN A 188 15.80 -6.66 11.04
CA ASN A 188 16.92 -7.56 10.79
C ASN A 188 16.97 -8.06 9.34
N LYS A 189 17.32 -7.16 8.42
CA LYS A 189 17.97 -7.45 7.12
C LYS A 189 18.88 -6.28 6.71
N ALA A 190 19.83 -5.91 7.57
CA ALA A 190 21.09 -5.37 7.06
C ALA A 190 22.01 -6.59 6.82
N PRO A 191 22.59 -6.78 5.63
CA PRO A 191 23.53 -7.87 5.43
C PRO A 191 24.73 -7.66 6.37
N LEU A 192 25.06 -8.70 7.12
CA LEU A 192 26.36 -8.81 7.79
C LEU A 192 27.42 -8.79 6.68
N MET A 193 28.03 -7.62 6.46
CA MET A 193 29.31 -7.55 5.76
C MET A 193 30.34 -8.24 6.67
N LYS A 194 30.81 -9.40 6.22
CA LYS A 194 32.11 -9.95 6.62
C LYS A 194 33.21 -9.18 5.92
#